data_AF-A0A9W9SHS2-F1
#
_entry.id   AF-A0A9W9SHS2-F1
#
_cell.length_a   1.000
_cell.length_b   1.000
_cell.length_c   1.000
_cell.angle_alpha   90.00
_cell.angle_beta   90.00
_cell.angle_gamma   90.00
#
_symmetry.space_group_name_H-M   'P 1'
#
loop_
_entity.id
_entity.type
_entity.pdbx_description
1 polymer ?
#
loop_
_entity_poly.entity_id
_entity_poly.type
_entity_poly.pdbx_seq_one_letter_code
_entity_poly.pdbx_strand_id
1 'polypeptide(L)'
;MEHADPFLQVQADVLSTLQSSRPLFSSYLRIRSLAKNPSNPELKQARSELESTITELSADLDDLVESVRAIEQDPYRFGLELEEVQRRRKLVDDVGAEVEKMRLELQQTVNHSAETALPNPTEFDVALEEEERERQQRGGGGRDDEDYYASMEQQRQTELMHEQDEQLDGVFRTVGNLREQASHMGRELEDQAIMLEEVDTLAERVGGKLSSGMKRIRHVVRENEGKFDRVYFYFYCRSTVLQDTLACSGNGLNGVGIMNSKLTFFYLDTWSSFCIAALIFALILLLILVIIL
;
A
#
# COMPACT_ATOMS: atom_id res chain seq x y z
N MET A 1 7.43 15.48 -16.10
CA MET A 1 7.12 14.36 -15.19
C MET A 1 5.90 14.79 -14.42
N GLU A 2 4.78 14.12 -14.64
CA GLU A 2 3.57 14.32 -13.85
C GLU A 2 3.88 13.74 -12.47
N HIS A 3 4.05 14.61 -11.47
CA HIS A 3 4.34 14.17 -10.11
C HIS A 3 3.08 13.48 -9.58
N ALA A 4 3.19 12.18 -9.27
CA ALA A 4 2.10 11.41 -8.71
C ALA A 4 1.60 12.09 -7.42
N ASP A 5 0.28 12.18 -7.26
CA ASP A 5 -0.32 12.80 -6.09
C ASP A 5 0.05 12.00 -4.82
N PRO A 6 0.79 12.60 -3.86
CA PRO A 6 1.19 11.91 -2.64
C PRO A 6 -0.02 11.42 -1.81
N PHE A 7 -1.18 12.05 -1.97
CA PHE A 7 -2.41 11.61 -1.31
C PHE A 7 -2.77 10.16 -1.68
N LEU A 8 -2.65 9.80 -2.97
CA LEU A 8 -3.04 8.47 -3.44
C LEU A 8 -2.13 7.37 -2.91
N GLN A 9 -0.86 7.70 -2.64
CA GLN A 9 0.08 6.76 -2.04
C GLN A 9 -0.27 6.50 -0.57
N VAL A 10 -0.44 7.56 0.22
CA VAL A 10 -0.83 7.44 1.64
C VAL A 10 -2.20 6.77 1.77
N GLN A 11 -3.14 7.07 0.86
CA GLN A 11 -4.43 6.38 0.79
C GLN A 11 -4.25 4.86 0.64
N ALA A 12 -3.38 4.41 -0.27
CA ALA A 12 -3.14 2.98 -0.46
C ALA A 12 -2.52 2.33 0.79
N ASP A 13 -1.59 3.03 1.44
CA ASP A 13 -0.93 2.56 2.66
C ASP A 13 -1.91 2.46 3.85
N VAL A 14 -2.78 3.46 4.02
CA VAL A 14 -3.85 3.46 5.04
C VAL A 14 -4.84 2.33 4.79
N LEU A 15 -5.29 2.13 3.55
CA LEU A 15 -6.22 1.05 3.22
C LEU A 15 -5.60 -0.33 3.45
N SER A 16 -4.33 -0.52 3.09
CA SER A 16 -3.57 -1.75 3.35
C SER A 16 -3.44 -2.02 4.86
N THR A 17 -3.07 -1.00 5.62
CA THR A 17 -2.93 -1.10 7.08
C THR A 17 -4.28 -1.38 7.74
N LEU A 18 -5.35 -0.74 7.27
CA LEU A 18 -6.72 -0.99 7.73
C LEU A 18 -7.15 -2.45 7.47
N GLN A 19 -6.85 -2.98 6.28
CA GLN A 19 -7.11 -4.39 5.96
C GLN A 19 -6.38 -5.35 6.91
N SER A 20 -5.14 -5.04 7.30
CA SER A 20 -4.37 -5.84 8.26
C SER A 20 -4.87 -5.70 9.72
N SER A 21 -5.46 -4.56 10.08
CA SER A 21 -6.00 -4.30 11.42
C SER A 21 -7.29 -5.06 11.73
N ARG A 22 -8.14 -5.29 10.72
CA ARG A 22 -9.42 -6.01 10.84
C ARG A 22 -9.29 -7.43 11.42
N PRO A 23 -8.38 -8.32 10.93
CA PRO A 23 -8.19 -9.64 11.53
C PRO A 23 -7.59 -9.57 12.94
N LEU A 24 -6.74 -8.59 13.23
CA LEU A 24 -6.21 -8.36 14.59
C LEU A 24 -7.36 -8.00 15.55
N PHE A 25 -8.26 -7.12 15.13
CA PHE A 25 -9.45 -6.74 15.88
C PHE A 25 -10.38 -7.94 16.13
N SER A 26 -10.67 -8.74 15.09
CA SER A 26 -11.44 -9.98 15.20
C SER A 26 -10.81 -10.97 16.18
N SER A 27 -9.49 -11.17 16.09
CA SER A 27 -8.75 -12.04 17.02
C SER A 27 -8.83 -11.54 18.46
N TYR A 28 -8.67 -10.23 18.68
CA TYR A 28 -8.82 -9.59 19.99
C TYR A 28 -10.21 -9.82 20.57
N LEU A 29 -11.28 -9.55 19.81
CA LEU A 29 -12.66 -9.78 20.26
C LEU A 29 -12.91 -11.24 20.62
N ARG A 30 -12.40 -12.18 19.81
CA ARG A 30 -12.49 -13.61 20.06
C ARG A 30 -11.78 -14.01 21.35
N ILE A 31 -10.50 -13.63 21.52
CA ILE A 31 -9.72 -13.96 22.72
C ILE A 31 -10.38 -13.36 23.95
N ARG A 32 -10.91 -12.14 23.85
CA ARG A 32 -11.68 -11.48 24.92
C ARG A 32 -12.89 -12.32 25.33
N SER A 33 -13.68 -12.82 24.37
CA SER A 33 -14.85 -13.64 24.68
C SER A 33 -14.52 -14.98 25.37
N LEU A 34 -13.29 -15.46 25.21
CA LEU A 34 -12.83 -16.73 25.77
C LEU A 34 -12.04 -16.57 27.08
N ALA A 35 -11.44 -15.40 27.32
CA ALA A 35 -10.56 -15.16 28.45
C ALA A 35 -11.35 -14.77 29.71
N LYS A 36 -11.41 -15.66 30.71
CA LYS A 36 -12.01 -15.40 32.03
C LYS A 36 -11.23 -14.38 32.89
N ASN A 37 -9.94 -14.18 32.61
CA ASN A 37 -9.07 -13.29 33.39
C ASN A 37 -8.51 -12.18 32.49
N PRO A 38 -8.75 -10.88 32.83
CA PRO A 38 -8.20 -9.76 32.08
C PRO A 38 -6.66 -9.70 32.10
N SER A 39 -6.00 -10.47 32.98
CA SER A 39 -4.54 -10.60 33.02
C SER A 39 -3.96 -11.69 32.13
N ASN A 40 -4.74 -12.34 31.27
CA ASN A 40 -4.21 -13.29 30.29
C ASN A 40 -3.14 -12.61 29.40
N PRO A 41 -1.90 -13.14 29.32
CA PRO A 41 -0.83 -12.57 28.50
C PRO A 41 -1.21 -12.47 27.02
N GLU A 42 -1.98 -13.42 26.47
CA GLU A 42 -2.41 -13.40 25.07
C GLU A 42 -3.37 -12.23 24.80
N LEU A 43 -4.27 -11.93 25.73
CA LEU A 43 -5.18 -10.79 25.61
C LEU A 43 -4.43 -9.46 25.69
N LYS A 44 -3.45 -9.35 26.59
CA LYS A 44 -2.59 -8.16 26.73
C LYS A 44 -1.75 -7.93 25.47
N GLN A 45 -1.18 -9.00 24.91
CA GLN A 45 -0.40 -8.93 23.68
C GLN A 45 -1.29 -8.51 22.50
N ALA A 46 -2.41 -9.21 22.27
CA ALA A 46 -3.34 -8.88 21.19
C ALA A 46 -3.87 -7.45 21.29
N ARG A 47 -4.13 -6.97 22.52
CA ARG A 47 -4.48 -5.57 22.76
C ARG A 47 -3.36 -4.62 22.38
N SER A 48 -2.13 -4.86 22.85
CA SER A 48 -1.00 -3.96 22.60
C SER A 48 -0.68 -3.87 21.10
N GLU A 49 -0.76 -4.98 20.37
CA GLU A 49 -0.57 -5.02 18.92
C GLU A 49 -1.66 -4.22 18.19
N LEU A 50 -2.92 -4.40 18.56
CA LEU A 50 -4.03 -3.63 18.00
C LEU A 50 -3.94 -2.14 18.35
N GLU A 51 -3.55 -1.80 19.58
CA GLU A 51 -3.39 -0.41 20.03
C GLU A 51 -2.26 0.31 19.28
N SER A 52 -1.14 -0.37 19.02
CA SER A 52 -0.04 0.17 18.20
C SER A 52 -0.51 0.45 16.78
N THR A 53 -1.13 -0.54 16.12
CA THR A 53 -1.59 -0.41 14.73
C THR A 53 -2.68 0.65 14.56
N ILE A 54 -3.62 0.77 15.51
CA ILE A 54 -4.64 1.84 15.52
C ILE A 54 -4.01 3.22 15.73
N THR A 55 -2.95 3.31 16.53
CA THR A 55 -2.25 4.57 16.76
C THR A 55 -1.52 5.02 15.49
N GLU A 56 -0.85 4.11 14.80
CA GLU A 56 -0.24 4.36 13.48
C GLU A 56 -1.31 4.80 12.46
N LEU A 57 -2.39 4.03 12.31
CA LEU A 57 -3.51 4.37 11.42
C LEU A 57 -4.12 5.75 11.71
N SER A 58 -4.20 6.13 12.99
CA SER A 58 -4.76 7.43 13.35
C SER A 58 -3.85 8.60 13.00
N ALA A 59 -2.52 8.41 13.08
CA ALA A 59 -1.58 9.43 12.66
C ALA A 59 -1.66 9.64 11.14
N ASP A 60 -1.69 8.56 10.37
CA ASP A 60 -1.84 8.62 8.91
C ASP A 60 -3.20 9.23 8.50
N LEU A 61 -4.28 8.91 9.24
CA LEU A 61 -5.60 9.52 9.04
C LEU A 61 -5.58 11.03 9.31
N ASP A 62 -4.96 11.47 10.40
CA ASP A 62 -4.87 12.89 10.75
C ASP A 62 -4.15 13.69 9.65
N ASP A 63 -3.07 13.14 9.09
CA ASP A 63 -2.37 13.71 7.94
C ASP A 63 -3.27 13.78 6.69
N LEU A 64 -4.06 12.74 6.42
CA LEU A 64 -5.02 12.73 5.33
C LEU A 64 -6.15 13.76 5.55
N VAL A 65 -6.67 13.91 6.77
CA VAL A 65 -7.67 14.93 7.12
C VAL A 65 -7.11 16.33 6.85
N GLU A 66 -5.87 16.61 7.28
CA GLU A 66 -5.23 17.89 7.04
C GLU A 66 -5.04 18.16 5.55
N SER A 67 -4.63 17.14 4.79
CA SER A 67 -4.47 17.24 3.33
C SER A 67 -5.80 17.57 2.63
N VAL A 68 -6.91 16.91 3.01
CA VAL A 68 -8.24 17.20 2.46
C VAL A 68 -8.68 18.61 2.83
N ARG A 69 -8.45 19.04 4.07
CA ARG A 69 -8.79 20.40 4.53
C ARG A 69 -8.00 21.48 3.78
N ALA A 70 -6.75 21.22 3.41
CA ALA A 70 -5.96 22.13 2.58
C ALA A 70 -6.51 22.20 1.14
N ILE A 71 -6.93 21.06 0.59
CA ILE A 71 -7.53 20.97 -0.75
C ILE A 71 -8.90 21.64 -0.80
N GLU A 72 -9.73 21.52 0.24
CA GLU A 72 -11.05 22.16 0.33
C GLU A 72 -10.98 23.70 0.26
N GLN A 73 -9.87 24.31 0.67
CA GLN A 73 -9.70 25.77 0.64
C GLN A 73 -9.44 26.32 -0.76
N ASP A 74 -8.69 25.60 -1.58
CA ASP A 74 -8.41 25.99 -2.97
C ASP A 74 -8.20 24.76 -3.88
N PRO A 75 -9.30 24.14 -4.37
CA PRO A 75 -9.23 22.97 -5.23
C PRO A 75 -8.54 23.24 -6.58
N TYR A 76 -8.71 24.46 -7.11
CA TYR A 76 -8.23 24.83 -8.45
C TYR A 76 -6.72 24.95 -8.50
N ARG A 77 -6.07 25.32 -7.39
CA ARG A 77 -4.60 25.37 -7.28
C ARG A 77 -3.94 24.00 -7.49
N PHE A 78 -4.64 22.94 -7.11
CA PHE A 78 -4.17 21.56 -7.25
C PHE A 78 -4.66 20.89 -8.53
N GLY A 79 -5.45 21.60 -9.36
CA GLY A 79 -6.01 21.04 -10.59
C GLY A 79 -6.99 19.88 -10.34
N LEU A 80 -7.60 19.82 -9.16
CA LEU A 80 -8.52 18.76 -8.77
C LEU A 80 -9.96 19.14 -9.10
N GLU A 81 -10.74 18.16 -9.56
CA GLU A 81 -12.18 18.31 -9.72
C GLU A 81 -12.88 18.27 -8.35
N LEU A 82 -13.98 19.04 -8.21
CA LEU A 82 -14.71 19.11 -6.95
C LEU A 82 -15.26 17.75 -6.50
N GLU A 83 -15.57 16.87 -7.46
CA GLU A 83 -16.01 15.50 -7.21
C GLU A 83 -14.90 14.65 -6.58
N GLU A 84 -13.65 14.85 -7.01
CA GLU A 84 -12.49 14.15 -6.44
C GLU A 84 -12.27 14.57 -4.98
N VAL A 85 -12.40 15.86 -4.66
CA VAL A 85 -12.32 16.34 -3.27
C VAL A 85 -13.40 15.70 -2.39
N GLN A 86 -14.62 15.57 -2.91
CA GLN A 86 -15.71 14.90 -2.19
C GLN A 86 -15.41 13.40 -1.97
N ARG A 87 -14.82 12.71 -2.95
CA ARG A 87 -14.39 11.31 -2.78
C ARG A 87 -13.35 11.17 -1.67
N ARG A 88 -12.33 12.04 -1.65
CA ARG A 88 -11.29 12.03 -0.61
C ARG A 88 -11.84 12.28 0.78
N ARG A 89 -12.75 13.24 0.90
CA ARG A 89 -13.46 13.53 2.15
C ARG A 89 -14.25 12.32 2.65
N LYS A 90 -15.05 11.71 1.76
CA LYS A 90 -15.84 10.54 2.12
C LYS A 90 -14.97 9.38 2.60
N LEU A 91 -13.84 9.13 1.93
CA LEU A 91 -12.90 8.09 2.35
C LEU A 91 -12.35 8.35 3.75
N VAL A 92 -11.93 9.59 4.03
CA VAL A 92 -11.42 9.95 5.36
C VAL A 92 -12.50 9.83 6.43
N ASP A 93 -13.74 10.22 6.13
CA ASP A 93 -14.89 10.07 7.03
C ASP A 93 -15.20 8.58 7.31
N ASP A 94 -15.21 7.73 6.27
CA ASP A 94 -15.51 6.30 6.36
C ASP A 94 -14.40 5.56 7.17
N VAL A 95 -13.12 5.80 6.86
CA VAL A 95 -11.99 5.20 7.58
C VAL A 95 -11.92 5.73 9.01
N GLY A 96 -12.16 7.02 9.22
CA GLY A 96 -12.19 7.64 10.54
C GLY A 96 -13.27 7.03 11.44
N ALA A 97 -14.46 6.78 10.91
CA ALA A 97 -15.53 6.12 11.65
C ALA A 97 -15.17 4.67 12.04
N GLU A 98 -14.48 3.93 11.17
CA GLU A 98 -14.04 2.56 11.46
C GLU A 98 -12.94 2.52 12.54
N VAL A 99 -11.95 3.40 12.44
CA VAL A 99 -10.87 3.52 13.44
C VAL A 99 -11.43 3.92 14.81
N GLU A 100 -12.37 4.88 14.84
CA GLU A 100 -13.00 5.31 16.09
C GLU A 100 -13.85 4.21 16.72
N LYS A 101 -14.56 3.42 15.92
CA LYS A 101 -15.27 2.23 16.40
C LYS A 101 -14.32 1.24 17.08
N MET A 102 -13.17 0.94 16.46
CA MET A 102 -12.17 0.04 17.05
C MET A 102 -11.57 0.61 18.35
N ARG A 103 -11.34 1.93 18.41
CA ARG A 103 -10.88 2.62 19.63
C ARG A 103 -11.89 2.55 20.77
N LEU A 104 -13.16 2.80 20.47
CA LEU A 104 -14.22 2.81 21.45
C LEU A 104 -14.40 1.42 22.08
N GLU A 105 -14.35 0.36 21.27
CA GLU A 105 -14.36 -1.03 21.75
C GLU A 105 -13.15 -1.37 22.62
N LEU A 106 -11.97 -0.80 22.33
CA LEU A 106 -10.80 -0.93 23.20
C LEU A 106 -11.00 -0.17 24.53
N GLN A 107 -11.56 1.04 24.52
CA GLN A 107 -11.74 1.86 25.72
C GLN A 107 -12.83 1.33 26.66
N GLN A 108 -13.98 0.88 26.12
CA GLN A 108 -15.06 0.31 26.92
C GLN A 108 -14.58 -0.85 27.80
N THR A 109 -13.53 -1.55 27.38
CA THR A 109 -12.98 -2.69 28.12
C THR A 109 -12.16 -2.29 29.35
N VAL A 110 -11.56 -1.09 29.37
CA VAL A 110 -10.84 -0.55 30.55
C VAL A 110 -11.81 -0.28 31.69
N ASN A 111 -13.03 0.16 31.36
CA ASN A 111 -14.03 0.53 32.36
C ASN A 111 -14.73 -0.71 32.95
N HIS A 112 -15.08 -1.71 32.15
CA HIS A 112 -15.69 -2.95 32.66
C HIS A 112 -14.75 -3.81 33.52
N SER A 113 -13.45 -3.77 33.26
CA SER A 113 -12.46 -4.46 34.10
C SER A 113 -12.20 -3.76 35.44
N ALA A 114 -12.57 -2.48 35.57
CA ALA A 114 -12.49 -1.74 36.84
C ALA A 114 -13.70 -1.97 37.75
N GLU A 115 -14.89 -2.27 37.20
CA GLU A 115 -16.12 -2.48 37.98
C GLU A 115 -16.25 -3.90 38.56
N THR A 116 -15.51 -4.89 38.02
CA THR A 116 -15.58 -6.30 38.46
C THR A 116 -14.39 -6.70 39.34
N ALA A 117 -13.87 -5.76 40.14
CA ALA A 117 -12.89 -6.09 41.18
C ALA A 117 -13.61 -6.76 42.38
N LEU A 118 -13.96 -8.04 42.20
CA LEU A 118 -13.71 -9.10 43.18
C LEU A 118 -13.12 -8.63 44.54
N PRO A 119 -13.83 -8.50 45.68
CA PRO A 119 -13.16 -8.38 46.97
C PRO A 119 -12.11 -9.47 47.15
N ASN A 120 -10.97 -9.10 47.73
CA ASN A 120 -9.78 -9.93 47.80
C ASN A 120 -10.12 -11.27 48.50
N PRO A 121 -9.77 -12.45 47.94
CA PRO A 121 -10.14 -13.76 48.50
C PRO A 121 -9.64 -13.97 49.94
N THR A 122 -8.66 -13.19 50.39
CA THR A 122 -8.19 -13.19 51.76
C THR A 122 -9.24 -12.73 52.77
N GLU A 123 -10.24 -11.95 52.37
CA GLU A 123 -11.31 -11.47 53.26
C GLU A 123 -12.37 -12.55 53.52
N PHE A 124 -12.57 -13.46 52.57
CA PHE A 124 -13.50 -14.59 52.69
C PHE A 124 -12.91 -15.71 53.57
N ASP A 125 -11.59 -15.92 53.51
CA ASP A 125 -10.89 -16.93 54.31
C ASP A 125 -10.93 -16.61 55.82
N VAL A 126 -10.85 -15.31 56.19
CA VAL A 126 -10.91 -14.91 57.61
C VAL A 126 -12.30 -15.13 58.21
N ALA A 127 -13.36 -14.91 57.42
CA ALA A 127 -14.74 -15.10 57.86
C ALA A 127 -15.07 -16.59 58.09
N LEU A 128 -14.52 -17.47 57.24
CA LEU A 128 -14.66 -18.92 57.39
C LEU A 128 -13.87 -19.46 58.59
N GLU A 129 -12.65 -18.96 58.83
CA GLU A 129 -11.87 -19.33 60.01
C GLU A 129 -12.55 -18.92 61.34
N GLU A 130 -13.27 -17.80 61.35
CA GLU A 130 -14.00 -17.32 62.53
C GLU A 130 -15.25 -18.18 62.81
N GLU A 131 -15.96 -18.60 61.76
CA GLU A 131 -17.13 -19.50 61.85
C GLU A 131 -16.73 -20.93 62.28
N GLU A 132 -15.59 -21.45 61.80
CA GLU A 132 -15.06 -22.77 62.21
C GLU A 132 -14.63 -22.81 63.68
N ARG A 133 -14.06 -21.71 64.20
CA ARG A 133 -13.66 -21.59 65.61
C ARG A 133 -14.87 -21.58 66.55
N GLU A 134 -16.01 -21.03 66.12
CA GLU A 134 -17.27 -21.07 66.87
C GLU A 134 -17.93 -22.45 66.86
N ARG A 135 -17.87 -23.18 65.73
CA ARG A 135 -18.41 -24.54 65.61
C ARG A 135 -17.64 -25.57 66.45
N GLN A 136 -16.32 -25.46 66.57
CA GLN A 136 -15.51 -26.38 67.38
C GLN A 136 -15.77 -26.30 68.90
N GLN A 137 -16.35 -25.20 69.41
CA GLN A 137 -16.70 -25.07 70.83
C GLN A 137 -18.06 -25.71 71.20
N ARG A 138 -18.94 -25.94 70.22
CA ARG A 138 -20.23 -26.62 70.40
C ARG A 138 -20.14 -28.04 69.84
N GLY A 139 -19.51 -28.93 70.60
CA GLY A 139 -19.33 -30.33 70.22
C GLY A 139 -20.63 -30.98 69.71
N GLY A 140 -20.62 -31.42 68.46
CA GLY A 140 -21.76 -32.06 67.81
C GLY A 140 -21.36 -32.63 66.46
N GLY A 141 -20.56 -33.69 66.45
CA GLY A 141 -20.30 -34.46 65.24
C GLY A 141 -21.49 -35.36 64.90
N GLY A 142 -21.97 -35.30 63.66
CA GLY A 142 -22.81 -36.35 63.10
C GLY A 142 -23.73 -35.90 61.96
N ARG A 143 -23.48 -36.43 60.76
CA ARG A 143 -24.40 -36.58 59.61
C ARG A 143 -25.00 -35.32 58.96
N ASP A 144 -25.43 -34.33 59.74
CA ASP A 144 -26.02 -33.09 59.21
C ASP A 144 -24.96 -32.20 58.52
N ASP A 145 -23.68 -32.31 58.92
CA ASP A 145 -22.57 -31.62 58.25
C ASP A 145 -22.29 -32.18 56.84
N GLU A 146 -22.51 -33.47 56.59
CA GLU A 146 -22.35 -34.09 55.26
C GLU A 146 -23.43 -33.59 54.29
N ASP A 147 -24.68 -33.47 54.75
CA ASP A 147 -25.78 -32.93 53.95
C ASP A 147 -25.61 -31.41 53.71
N TYR A 148 -25.10 -30.66 54.70
CA TYR A 148 -24.75 -29.25 54.54
C TYR A 148 -23.63 -29.06 53.51
N TYR A 149 -22.55 -29.84 53.61
CA TYR A 149 -21.42 -29.78 52.68
C TYR A 149 -21.85 -30.21 51.27
N ALA A 150 -22.68 -31.24 51.13
CA ALA A 150 -23.26 -31.66 49.85
C ALA A 150 -24.16 -30.57 49.24
N SER A 151 -24.97 -29.88 50.05
CA SER A 151 -25.81 -28.77 49.60
C SER A 151 -24.98 -27.57 49.15
N MET A 152 -23.87 -27.27 49.84
CA MET A 152 -22.95 -26.19 49.49
C MET A 152 -22.14 -26.52 48.24
N GLU A 153 -21.71 -27.78 48.07
CA GLU A 153 -21.07 -28.28 46.85
C GLU A 153 -22.04 -28.19 45.65
N GLN A 154 -23.31 -28.54 45.83
CA GLN A 154 -24.34 -28.40 44.81
C GLN A 154 -24.58 -26.94 44.45
N GLN A 155 -24.62 -26.05 45.44
CA GLN A 155 -24.79 -24.61 45.22
C GLN A 155 -23.59 -24.03 44.46
N ARG A 156 -22.37 -24.42 44.84
CA ARG A 156 -21.12 -24.05 44.15
C ARG A 156 -21.06 -24.59 42.72
N GLN A 157 -21.56 -25.80 42.47
CA GLN A 157 -21.70 -26.35 41.11
C GLN A 157 -22.75 -25.58 40.29
N THR A 158 -23.83 -25.12 40.92
CA THR A 158 -24.88 -24.34 40.28
C THR A 158 -24.38 -22.94 39.93
N GLU A 159 -23.60 -22.31 40.81
CA GLU A 159 -22.90 -21.04 40.55
C GLU A 159 -21.89 -21.20 39.41
N LEU A 160 -21.08 -22.27 39.42
CA LEU A 160 -20.12 -22.56 38.35
C LEU A 160 -20.80 -22.82 37.00
N MET A 161 -22.00 -23.42 36.99
CA MET A 161 -22.84 -23.59 35.79
C MET A 161 -23.39 -22.23 35.32
N HIS A 162 -23.88 -21.40 36.24
CA HIS A 162 -24.40 -20.08 35.90
C HIS A 162 -23.34 -19.14 35.31
N GLU A 163 -22.13 -19.16 35.87
CA GLU A 163 -20.99 -18.40 35.35
C GLU A 163 -20.61 -18.82 33.92
N GLN A 164 -20.81 -20.10 33.56
CA GLN A 164 -20.57 -20.61 32.20
C GLN A 164 -21.69 -20.22 31.23
N ASP A 165 -22.94 -20.12 31.70
CA ASP A 165 -24.06 -19.68 30.87
C ASP A 165 -23.95 -18.19 30.50
N GLU A 166 -23.51 -17.33 31.43
CA GLU A 166 -23.19 -15.93 31.11
C GLU A 166 -22.02 -15.80 30.12
N GLN A 167 -21.04 -16.71 30.18
CA GLN A 167 -19.95 -16.77 29.20
C GLN A 167 -20.47 -17.08 27.80
N LEU A 168 -21.45 -17.97 27.67
CA LEU A 168 -22.03 -18.31 26.38
C LEU A 168 -22.76 -17.11 25.76
N ASP A 169 -23.46 -16.28 26.53
CA ASP A 169 -24.10 -15.06 25.99
C ASP A 169 -23.06 -14.04 25.46
N GLY A 170 -21.94 -13.87 26.17
CA GLY A 170 -20.82 -13.04 25.71
C GLY A 170 -20.15 -13.58 24.44
N VAL A 171 -20.01 -14.91 24.34
CA VAL A 171 -19.53 -15.60 23.14
C VAL A 171 -20.53 -15.45 21.99
N PHE A 172 -21.84 -15.55 22.21
CA PHE A 172 -22.85 -15.40 21.15
C PHE A 172 -22.86 -14.01 20.54
N ARG A 173 -22.74 -12.95 21.36
CA ARG A 173 -22.61 -11.57 20.84
C ARG A 173 -21.33 -11.40 20.03
N THR A 174 -20.22 -11.96 20.52
CA THR A 174 -18.94 -11.90 19.83
C THR A 174 -18.98 -12.69 18.51
N VAL A 175 -19.55 -13.89 18.49
CA VAL A 175 -19.74 -14.70 17.28
C VAL A 175 -20.70 -14.02 16.30
N GLY A 176 -21.73 -13.34 16.80
CA GLY A 176 -22.63 -12.51 15.98
C GLY A 176 -21.88 -11.39 15.27
N ASN A 177 -21.07 -10.63 16.01
CA ASN A 177 -20.24 -9.55 15.47
C ASN A 177 -19.16 -10.07 14.52
N LEU A 178 -18.51 -11.19 14.85
CA LEU A 178 -17.53 -11.84 13.98
C LEU A 178 -18.17 -12.37 12.71
N ARG A 179 -19.43 -12.86 12.76
CA ARG A 179 -20.17 -13.29 11.57
C ARG A 179 -20.49 -12.12 10.65
N GLU A 180 -20.90 -10.99 11.23
CA GLU A 180 -21.13 -9.76 10.48
C GLU A 180 -19.84 -9.25 9.84
N GLN A 181 -18.74 -9.22 10.61
CA GLN A 181 -17.42 -8.84 10.12
C GLN A 181 -16.93 -9.81 9.03
N ALA A 182 -17.10 -11.12 9.21
CA ALA A 182 -16.73 -12.12 8.20
C ALA A 182 -17.58 -12.00 6.92
N SER A 183 -18.86 -11.62 7.03
CA SER A 183 -19.72 -11.33 5.88
C SER A 183 -19.27 -10.07 5.13
N HIS A 184 -18.83 -9.05 5.87
CA HIS A 184 -18.29 -7.82 5.29
C HIS A 184 -16.92 -8.05 4.64
N MET A 185 -16.06 -8.86 5.27
CA MET A 185 -14.77 -9.29 4.72
C MET A 185 -14.96 -10.17 3.48
N GLY A 186 -15.94 -11.08 3.49
CA GLY A 186 -16.23 -11.95 2.35
C GLY A 186 -16.66 -11.16 1.12
N ARG A 187 -17.50 -10.14 1.30
CA ARG A 187 -17.91 -9.25 0.20
C ARG A 187 -16.79 -8.33 -0.26
N GLU A 188 -16.03 -7.76 0.66
CA GLU A 188 -14.88 -6.91 0.32
C GLU A 188 -13.77 -7.70 -0.41
N LEU A 189 -13.52 -8.97 -0.06
CA LEU A 189 -12.60 -9.84 -0.78
C LEU A 189 -13.12 -10.23 -2.17
N GLU A 190 -14.44 -10.37 -2.32
CA GLU A 190 -15.08 -10.57 -3.63
C GLU A 190 -14.95 -9.32 -4.50
N ASP A 191 -15.15 -8.13 -3.92
CA ASP A 191 -14.94 -6.84 -4.59
C ASP A 191 -13.46 -6.63 -4.97
N GLN A 192 -12.51 -7.05 -4.13
CA GLN A 192 -11.08 -7.04 -4.44
C GLN A 192 -10.70 -8.08 -5.51
N ALA A 193 -11.35 -9.24 -5.55
CA ALA A 193 -11.15 -10.22 -6.62
C ALA A 193 -11.62 -9.68 -7.98
N ILE A 194 -12.71 -8.89 -7.99
CA ILE A 194 -13.19 -8.19 -9.18
C ILE A 194 -12.19 -7.12 -9.63
N MET A 195 -11.59 -6.35 -8.70
CA MET A 195 -10.51 -5.39 -9.06
C MET A 195 -9.25 -6.05 -9.63
N LEU A 196 -8.91 -7.28 -9.21
CA LEU A 196 -7.76 -8.02 -9.76
C LEU A 196 -7.97 -8.46 -11.22
N GLU A 197 -9.20 -8.71 -11.64
CA GLU A 197 -9.53 -9.01 -13.05
C GLU A 197 -9.32 -7.77 -13.94
N GLU A 198 -9.60 -6.56 -13.43
CA GLU A 198 -9.33 -5.32 -14.14
C GLU A 198 -7.82 -5.03 -14.29
N VAL A 199 -7.02 -5.38 -13.27
CA VAL A 199 -5.56 -5.27 -13.34
C VAL A 199 -4.96 -6.26 -14.36
N ASP A 200 -5.48 -7.49 -14.42
CA ASP A 200 -5.01 -8.50 -15.40
C ASP A 200 -5.36 -8.09 -16.84
N THR A 201 -6.58 -7.60 -17.07
CA THR A 201 -6.99 -7.08 -18.39
C THR A 201 -6.22 -5.81 -18.79
N LEU A 202 -5.85 -4.95 -17.84
CA LEU A 202 -4.97 -3.81 -18.09
C LEU A 202 -3.53 -4.26 -18.40
N ALA A 203 -3.01 -5.26 -17.68
CA ALA A 203 -1.71 -5.86 -17.94
C ALA A 203 -1.65 -6.52 -19.33
N GLU A 204 -2.70 -7.23 -19.76
CA GLU A 204 -2.81 -7.77 -21.12
C GLU A 204 -2.85 -6.67 -22.20
N ARG A 205 -3.59 -5.58 -21.95
CA ARG A 205 -3.61 -4.42 -22.86
C ARG A 205 -2.25 -3.75 -22.97
N VAL A 206 -1.55 -3.56 -21.86
CA VAL A 206 -0.20 -2.97 -21.83
C VAL A 206 0.81 -3.92 -22.48
N GLY A 207 0.73 -5.23 -22.22
CA GLY A 207 1.54 -6.26 -22.87
C GLY A 207 1.34 -6.31 -24.38
N GLY A 208 0.09 -6.19 -24.85
CA GLY A 208 -0.24 -6.11 -26.27
C GLY A 208 0.28 -4.84 -26.96
N LYS A 209 0.19 -3.69 -26.28
CA LYS A 209 0.73 -2.40 -26.77
C LYS A 209 2.26 -2.42 -26.78
N LEU A 210 2.92 -2.96 -25.76
CA LEU A 210 4.37 -3.11 -25.70
C LEU A 210 4.89 -4.06 -26.78
N SER A 211 4.26 -5.21 -26.97
CA SER A 211 4.60 -6.17 -28.04
C SER A 211 4.44 -5.54 -29.43
N SER A 212 3.37 -4.78 -29.64
CA SER A 212 3.12 -4.03 -30.88
C SER A 212 4.15 -2.92 -31.09
N GLY A 213 4.52 -2.19 -30.03
CA GLY A 213 5.57 -1.17 -30.06
C GLY A 213 6.93 -1.77 -30.41
N MET A 214 7.28 -2.90 -29.77
CA MET A 214 8.51 -3.64 -30.05
C MET A 214 8.55 -4.14 -31.50
N LYS A 215 7.41 -4.57 -32.06
CA LYS A 215 7.29 -4.98 -33.47
C LYS A 215 7.49 -3.80 -34.43
N ARG A 216 6.96 -2.62 -34.11
CA ARG A 216 7.19 -1.38 -34.88
C ARG A 216 8.64 -0.93 -34.80
N ILE A 217 9.27 -0.99 -33.63
CA ILE A 217 10.70 -0.69 -33.46
C ILE A 217 11.54 -1.63 -34.34
N ARG A 218 11.29 -2.95 -34.29
CA ARG A 218 11.98 -3.91 -35.17
C ARG A 218 11.78 -3.60 -36.66
N HIS A 219 10.58 -3.17 -37.04
CA HIS A 219 10.29 -2.81 -38.43
C HIS A 219 11.04 -1.54 -38.86
N VAL A 220 11.08 -0.51 -38.01
CA VAL A 220 11.83 0.74 -38.26
C VAL A 220 13.34 0.49 -38.34
N VAL A 221 13.88 -0.36 -37.47
CA VAL A 221 15.29 -0.76 -37.52
C VAL A 221 15.59 -1.41 -38.87
N ARG A 222 14.76 -2.38 -39.30
CA ARG A 222 14.95 -3.09 -40.57
C ARG A 222 14.78 -2.21 -41.80
N GLU A 223 13.84 -1.26 -41.77
CA GLU A 223 13.63 -0.25 -42.82
C GLU A 223 14.80 0.74 -42.93
N ASN A 224 15.47 1.03 -41.81
CA ASN A 224 16.63 1.93 -41.78
C ASN A 224 17.93 1.25 -42.19
N GLU A 225 18.11 -0.05 -41.90
CA GLU A 225 19.28 -0.83 -42.35
C GLU A 225 19.47 -0.74 -43.89
N GLY A 226 18.39 -0.89 -44.67
CA GLY A 226 18.47 -0.81 -46.14
C GLY A 226 18.67 0.61 -46.72
N LYS A 227 18.35 1.66 -45.96
CA LYS A 227 18.56 3.06 -46.37
C LYS A 227 20.00 3.51 -46.12
N PHE A 228 20.59 3.09 -44.99
CA PHE A 228 22.01 3.32 -44.73
C PHE A 228 22.87 2.58 -45.77
N ASP A 229 22.58 1.32 -46.07
CA ASP A 229 23.35 0.57 -47.08
C ASP A 229 23.28 1.19 -48.49
N ARG A 230 22.11 1.72 -48.90
CA ARG A 230 21.99 2.43 -50.19
C ARG A 230 22.74 3.75 -50.21
N VAL A 231 22.71 4.52 -49.12
CA VAL A 231 23.41 5.81 -49.03
C VAL A 231 24.93 5.60 -48.99
N TYR A 232 25.41 4.60 -48.23
CA TYR A 232 26.82 4.22 -48.21
C TYR A 232 27.29 3.69 -49.57
N PHE A 233 26.50 2.84 -50.24
CA PHE A 233 26.83 2.35 -51.59
C PHE A 233 26.85 3.49 -52.63
N TYR A 234 25.91 4.43 -52.57
CA TYR A 234 25.87 5.58 -53.48
C TYR A 234 27.05 6.54 -53.25
N PHE A 235 27.46 6.76 -52.00
CA PHE A 235 28.65 7.55 -51.68
C PHE A 235 29.96 6.84 -52.08
N TYR A 236 30.07 5.52 -51.84
CA TYR A 236 31.26 4.74 -52.24
C TYR A 236 31.41 4.68 -53.76
N CYS A 237 30.31 4.46 -54.50
CA CYS A 237 30.32 4.38 -55.96
C CYS A 237 30.55 5.76 -56.61
N ARG A 238 30.07 6.86 -56.02
CA ARG A 238 30.37 8.23 -56.47
C ARG A 238 31.83 8.63 -56.23
N SER A 239 32.42 8.19 -55.11
CA SER A 239 33.83 8.46 -54.80
C SER A 239 34.79 7.73 -55.73
N THR A 240 34.47 6.52 -56.18
CA THR A 240 35.33 5.76 -57.13
C THR A 240 35.21 6.29 -58.56
N VAL A 241 34.01 6.65 -59.03
CA VAL A 241 33.81 7.21 -60.38
C VAL A 241 34.49 8.58 -60.57
N LEU A 242 34.66 9.37 -59.49
CA LEU A 242 35.39 10.65 -59.53
C LEU A 242 36.92 10.50 -59.55
N GLN A 243 37.46 9.34 -59.16
CA GLN A 243 38.90 9.09 -59.14
C GLN A 243 39.40 8.65 -60.52
N ASP A 244 38.59 7.91 -61.28
CA ASP A 244 38.93 7.49 -62.64
C ASP A 244 38.88 8.64 -63.66
N THR A 245 38.09 9.69 -63.40
CA THR A 245 38.05 10.88 -64.28
C THR A 245 39.25 11.83 -64.11
N LEU A 246 40.02 11.71 -63.02
CA LEU A 246 41.25 12.47 -62.80
C LEU A 246 42.51 11.75 -63.33
N ALA A 247 42.43 10.47 -63.68
CA ALA A 247 43.56 9.71 -64.23
C ALA A 247 43.72 9.80 -65.77
N CYS A 248 42.73 10.35 -66.49
CA CYS A 248 42.73 10.37 -67.97
C CYS A 248 42.96 11.75 -68.64
N SER A 249 43.25 12.82 -67.90
CA SER A 249 43.47 14.15 -68.50
C SER A 249 44.89 14.70 -68.28
N GLY A 250 45.89 13.84 -68.44
CA GLY A 250 47.28 14.26 -68.65
C GLY A 250 47.66 14.07 -70.11
N ASN A 251 47.42 15.11 -70.93
CA ASN A 251 48.11 15.47 -72.18
C ASN A 251 47.13 15.95 -73.27
N GLY A 252 47.24 17.22 -73.68
CA GLY A 252 46.73 17.65 -74.98
C GLY A 252 46.10 19.04 -75.05
N LEU A 253 46.95 20.06 -75.16
CA LEU A 253 46.82 21.20 -76.09
C LEU A 253 45.66 22.20 -75.94
N ASN A 254 46.07 23.43 -75.60
CA ASN A 254 45.73 24.71 -76.24
C ASN A 254 44.26 25.13 -76.38
N GLY A 255 43.90 26.18 -75.64
CA GLY A 255 43.05 27.24 -76.17
C GLY A 255 41.93 27.69 -75.24
N VAL A 256 41.81 29.02 -75.16
CA VAL A 256 40.66 29.80 -74.69
C VAL A 256 40.58 29.98 -73.17
N GLY A 257 40.90 31.21 -72.77
CA GLY A 257 40.65 31.71 -71.43
C GLY A 257 39.16 31.92 -71.13
N ILE A 258 38.94 32.57 -70.00
CA ILE A 258 37.67 32.90 -69.34
C ILE A 258 37.25 31.82 -68.33
N MET A 259 37.03 32.27 -67.09
CA MET A 259 36.52 31.56 -65.91
C MET A 259 37.54 30.97 -64.91
N ASN A 260 38.50 31.78 -64.46
CA ASN A 260 39.34 31.46 -63.27
C ASN A 260 39.12 32.42 -62.09
N SER A 261 37.85 32.66 -61.73
CA SER A 261 37.52 33.44 -60.52
C SER A 261 36.32 32.92 -59.72
N LYS A 262 35.45 32.08 -60.31
CA LYS A 262 34.25 31.58 -59.61
C LYS A 262 34.40 30.19 -58.97
N LEU A 263 35.37 29.37 -59.39
CA LEU A 263 35.55 28.02 -58.83
C LEU A 263 36.33 27.99 -57.51
N THR A 264 37.23 28.96 -57.26
CA THR A 264 37.97 29.03 -55.99
C THR A 264 37.13 29.61 -54.85
N PHE A 265 36.11 30.42 -55.16
CA PHE A 265 35.22 31.01 -54.15
C PHE A 265 34.20 29.99 -53.59
N PHE A 266 33.75 29.03 -54.42
CA PHE A 266 32.77 28.03 -53.97
C PHE A 266 33.40 26.95 -53.07
N TYR A 267 34.68 26.64 -53.25
CA TYR A 267 35.36 25.60 -52.46
C TYR A 267 35.63 26.05 -51.01
N LEU A 268 35.92 27.34 -50.79
CA LEU A 268 36.22 27.89 -49.47
C LEU A 268 34.98 27.94 -48.55
N ASP A 269 33.78 28.13 -49.12
CA ASP A 269 32.54 28.28 -48.34
C ASP A 269 31.98 26.91 -47.86
N THR A 270 32.14 25.87 -48.68
CA THR A 270 31.78 24.50 -48.29
C THR A 270 32.65 23.92 -47.17
N TRP A 271 33.95 24.24 -47.12
CA TRP A 271 34.86 23.70 -46.10
C TRP A 271 34.61 24.32 -44.71
N SER A 272 34.24 25.60 -44.67
CA SER A 272 33.76 26.27 -43.46
C SER A 272 32.50 25.57 -42.91
N SER A 273 31.52 25.29 -43.78
CA SER A 273 30.25 24.70 -43.38
C SER A 273 30.38 23.27 -42.84
N PHE A 274 31.24 22.44 -43.43
CA PHE A 274 31.51 21.08 -42.93
C PHE A 274 32.22 21.08 -41.58
N CYS A 275 33.19 21.98 -41.36
CA CYS A 275 33.88 22.10 -40.07
C CYS A 275 32.94 22.58 -38.94
N ILE A 276 32.03 23.51 -39.25
CA ILE A 276 31.02 23.99 -38.31
C ILE A 276 30.03 22.87 -37.96
N ALA A 277 29.56 22.10 -38.95
CA ALA A 277 28.65 20.98 -38.70
C ALA A 277 29.31 19.88 -37.83
N ALA A 278 30.59 19.56 -38.08
CA ALA A 278 31.33 18.59 -37.29
C ALA A 278 31.55 19.06 -35.83
N LEU A 279 31.85 20.35 -35.61
CA LEU A 279 32.00 20.93 -34.28
C LEU A 279 30.68 20.96 -33.49
N ILE A 280 29.57 21.29 -34.15
CA ILE A 280 28.23 21.27 -33.54
C ILE A 280 27.88 19.83 -33.11
N PHE A 281 28.13 18.84 -33.97
CA PHE A 281 27.85 17.44 -33.66
C PHE A 281 28.70 16.93 -32.48
N ALA A 282 29.98 17.29 -32.45
CA ALA A 282 30.87 16.95 -31.34
C ALA A 282 30.45 17.61 -30.01
N LEU A 283 30.01 18.87 -30.03
CA LEU A 283 29.52 19.57 -28.83
C LEU A 283 28.21 18.97 -28.30
N ILE A 284 27.28 18.60 -29.19
CA ILE A 284 26.02 17.94 -28.80
C ILE A 284 26.31 16.59 -28.14
N LEU A 285 27.21 15.78 -28.70
CA LEU A 285 27.63 14.51 -28.10
C LEU A 285 28.26 14.70 -26.72
N LEU A 286 29.10 15.71 -26.54
CA LEU A 286 29.73 16.02 -25.26
C LEU A 286 28.70 16.46 -24.21
N LEU A 287 27.71 17.27 -24.61
CA LEU A 287 26.64 17.76 -23.74
C LEU A 287 25.72 16.62 -23.29
N ILE A 288 25.37 15.71 -24.20
CA ILE A 288 24.61 14.48 -23.87
C ILE A 288 25.41 13.62 -22.89
N LEU A 289 26.72 13.47 -23.09
CA LEU A 289 27.58 12.69 -22.21
C LEU A 289 27.64 13.30 -20.79
N VAL A 290 27.68 14.62 -20.66
CA VAL A 290 27.64 15.33 -19.35
C VAL A 290 26.28 15.21 -18.66
N ILE A 291 25.18 15.09 -19.39
CA ILE A 291 23.84 14.92 -18.78
C ILE A 291 23.63 13.49 -18.25
N ILE A 292 24.27 12.50 -18.88
CA ILE A 292 24.10 11.08 -18.53
C ILE A 292 25.02 10.64 -17.38
N LEU A 293 26.09 11.37 -17.11
CA LEU A 293 27.14 11.05 -16.13
C LEU A 293 26.99 11.89 -14.86
#